data_AF-A0A517ZKM2-F1
#
_entry.id   AF-A0A517ZKM2-F1
#
_cell.length_a   1.000
_cell.length_b   1.000
_cell.length_c   1.000
_cell.angle_alpha   90.00
_cell.angle_beta   90.00
_cell.angle_gamma   90.00
#
_symmetry.space_group_name_H-M   'P 1'
#
loop_
_entity.id
_entity.type
_entity.pdbx_description
1 polymer ?
#
loop_
_entity_poly.entity_id
_entity_poly.type
_entity_poly.pdbx_seq_one_letter_code
_entity_poly.pdbx_strand_id
1 'polypeptide(L)'
;MTSERTEPETNKFAALAGTLWSVAVKVAAVVLSWIWRKSRIVCAYYWERRQNFWQHFTEYARDLRPERFVTREIRVSSEEQYLNAEYDDETWKVRLPKMCVVCGTPGEGAPLTENYQVENLTAPFWSVVVGTLSGFVLWMLVWNWFFPIGIILGFAIGYGRHATVNVKIKQWKCDKHRDSTRYPRLRTFADFLIISVGSKELRQEFRHQRKGDRGDYGSHVPEQTYVPAVATEPVTPEIEPIPLAEEAHDSIEIDERERLDPSAIEDQEPPPL
;
A
#
# COMPACT_ATOMS: atom_id res chain seq x y z
N MET A 1 -81.48 0.70 -33.00
CA MET A 1 -80.10 0.72 -33.53
C MET A 1 -79.22 1.40 -32.51
N THR A 2 -78.65 0.63 -31.58
CA THR A 2 -77.67 1.11 -30.61
C THR A 2 -76.29 0.98 -31.24
N SER A 3 -75.66 2.12 -31.51
CA SER A 3 -74.27 2.20 -31.96
C SER A 3 -73.37 1.63 -30.87
N GLU A 4 -72.86 0.43 -31.09
CA GLU A 4 -71.86 -0.21 -30.22
C GLU A 4 -70.58 0.61 -30.30
N ARG A 5 -70.36 1.44 -29.28
CA ARG A 5 -69.21 2.34 -29.19
C ARG A 5 -67.99 1.47 -28.86
N THR A 6 -67.24 1.08 -29.88
CA THR A 6 -65.94 0.41 -29.72
C THR A 6 -65.02 1.33 -28.93
N GLU A 7 -64.78 1.01 -27.66
CA GLU A 7 -63.76 1.69 -26.86
C GLU A 7 -62.40 1.56 -27.58
N PRO A 8 -61.66 2.66 -27.73
CA PRO A 8 -60.44 2.66 -28.52
C PRO A 8 -59.36 1.83 -27.82
N GLU A 9 -58.84 0.81 -28.51
CA GLU A 9 -57.75 -0.07 -28.07
C GLU A 9 -56.47 0.69 -27.67
N THR A 10 -56.37 1.97 -28.02
CA THR A 10 -55.25 2.88 -27.71
C THR A 10 -54.98 2.99 -26.20
N ASN A 11 -55.99 2.85 -25.35
CA ASN A 11 -55.82 2.97 -23.89
C ASN A 11 -55.04 1.80 -23.28
N LYS A 12 -55.13 0.60 -23.88
CA LYS A 12 -54.41 -0.60 -23.39
C LYS A 12 -52.92 -0.53 -23.70
N PHE A 13 -52.54 0.00 -24.87
CA PHE A 13 -51.13 0.17 -25.24
C PHE A 13 -50.42 1.22 -24.37
N ALA A 14 -51.08 2.35 -24.08
CA ALA A 14 -50.51 3.37 -23.19
C ALA A 14 -50.30 2.84 -21.76
N ALA A 15 -51.26 2.06 -21.25
CA ALA A 15 -51.13 1.44 -19.93
C ALA A 15 -49.97 0.43 -19.87
N LEU A 16 -49.81 -0.43 -20.89
CA LEU A 16 -48.70 -1.38 -20.98
C LEU A 16 -47.34 -0.68 -21.15
N ALA A 17 -47.27 0.39 -21.94
CA ALA A 17 -46.05 1.18 -22.08
C ALA A 17 -45.64 1.84 -20.74
N GLY A 18 -46.63 2.34 -19.98
CA GLY A 18 -46.40 2.94 -18.66
C GLY A 18 -45.88 1.93 -17.62
N THR A 19 -46.43 0.71 -17.59
CA THR A 19 -45.94 -0.34 -16.68
C THR A 19 -44.55 -0.82 -17.05
N LEU A 20 -44.26 -1.02 -18.35
CA LEU A 20 -42.92 -1.40 -18.82
C LEU A 20 -41.88 -0.32 -18.48
N TRP A 21 -42.21 0.96 -18.66
CA TRP A 21 -41.32 2.06 -18.29
C TRP A 21 -41.03 2.08 -16.78
N SER A 22 -42.06 1.92 -15.93
CA SER A 22 -41.90 1.87 -14.48
C SER A 22 -40.99 0.70 -14.03
N VAL A 23 -41.18 -0.47 -14.64
CA VAL A 23 -40.32 -1.64 -14.38
C VAL A 23 -38.88 -1.36 -14.84
N ALA A 24 -38.68 -0.81 -16.03
CA ALA A 24 -37.36 -0.47 -16.54
C ALA A 24 -36.62 0.53 -15.64
N VAL A 25 -37.29 1.57 -15.14
CA VAL A 25 -36.72 2.54 -14.21
C VAL A 25 -36.34 1.90 -12.88
N LYS A 26 -37.18 1.00 -12.33
CA LYS A 26 -36.85 0.27 -11.10
C LYS A 26 -35.64 -0.63 -11.28
N VAL A 27 -35.56 -1.37 -12.38
CA VAL A 27 -34.40 -2.22 -12.71
C VAL A 27 -33.15 -1.36 -12.85
N ALA A 28 -33.22 -0.24 -13.57
CA ALA A 28 -32.10 0.69 -13.73
C ALA A 28 -31.64 1.26 -12.38
N ALA A 29 -32.55 1.62 -11.48
CA ALA A 29 -32.21 2.11 -10.15
C ALA A 29 -31.51 1.04 -9.30
N VAL A 30 -31.97 -0.22 -9.36
CA VAL A 30 -31.32 -1.35 -8.66
C VAL A 30 -29.92 -1.57 -9.21
N VAL A 31 -29.75 -1.60 -10.53
CA VAL A 31 -28.43 -1.75 -11.17
C VAL A 31 -27.51 -0.59 -10.82
N LEU A 32 -27.99 0.65 -10.88
CA LEU A 32 -27.19 1.84 -10.56
C LEU A 32 -26.75 1.85 -9.09
N SER A 33 -27.63 1.46 -8.17
CA SER A 33 -27.28 1.36 -6.74
C SER A 33 -26.23 0.27 -6.49
N TRP A 34 -26.33 -0.85 -7.19
CA TRP A 34 -25.34 -1.93 -7.12
C TRP A 34 -23.98 -1.49 -7.67
N ILE A 35 -23.96 -0.83 -8.83
CA ILE A 35 -22.75 -0.23 -9.43
C ILE A 35 -22.14 0.77 -8.46
N TRP A 36 -22.93 1.69 -7.90
CA TRP A 36 -22.46 2.70 -6.95
C TRP A 36 -21.79 2.08 -5.72
N ARG A 37 -22.42 1.05 -5.14
CA ARG A 37 -21.85 0.32 -4.00
C ARG A 37 -20.52 -0.34 -4.36
N LYS A 38 -20.43 -0.99 -5.52
CA LYS A 38 -19.19 -1.63 -5.98
C LYS A 38 -18.10 -0.61 -6.25
N SER A 39 -18.42 0.50 -6.92
CA SER A 39 -17.50 1.60 -7.18
C SER A 39 -16.94 2.19 -5.89
N ARG A 40 -17.77 2.37 -4.85
CA ARG A 40 -17.28 2.85 -3.53
C ARG A 40 -16.27 1.90 -2.89
N ILE A 41 -16.51 0.59 -2.97
CA ILE A 41 -15.58 -0.43 -2.42
C ILE A 41 -14.26 -0.40 -3.18
N VAL A 42 -14.29 -0.34 -4.51
CA VAL A 42 -13.09 -0.25 -5.35
C VAL A 42 -12.32 1.04 -5.04
N CYS A 43 -13.00 2.20 -5.02
CA CYS A 43 -12.35 3.47 -4.70
C CYS A 43 -11.73 3.47 -3.30
N ALA A 44 -12.44 2.96 -2.29
CA ALA A 44 -11.93 2.84 -0.93
C ALA A 44 -10.66 1.97 -0.88
N TYR A 45 -10.67 0.81 -1.55
CA TYR A 45 -9.53 -0.10 -1.63
C TYR A 45 -8.26 0.60 -2.12
N TYR A 46 -8.34 1.30 -3.27
CA TYR A 46 -7.17 1.99 -3.84
C TYR A 46 -6.77 3.21 -3.02
N TRP A 47 -7.73 3.93 -2.44
CA TRP A 47 -7.47 5.10 -1.60
C TRP A 47 -6.72 4.75 -0.31
N GLU A 48 -7.14 3.69 0.37
CA GLU A 48 -6.49 3.16 1.57
C GLU A 48 -5.05 2.71 1.27
N ARG A 49 -4.82 2.14 0.08
CA ARG A 49 -3.55 1.56 -0.35
C ARG A 49 -2.67 2.50 -1.17
N ARG A 50 -3.05 3.77 -1.34
CA ARG A 50 -2.33 4.74 -2.20
C ARG A 50 -0.83 4.84 -1.88
N GLN A 51 -0.47 4.79 -0.60
CA GLN A 51 0.92 4.81 -0.17
C GLN A 51 1.69 3.54 -0.60
N ASN A 52 1.03 2.38 -0.54
CA ASN A 52 1.63 1.11 -0.96
C ASN A 52 1.77 1.05 -2.49
N PHE A 53 0.82 1.58 -3.25
CA PHE A 53 0.96 1.73 -4.71
C PHE A 53 2.09 2.67 -5.08
N TRP A 54 2.27 3.78 -4.36
CA TRP A 54 3.40 4.68 -4.58
C TRP A 54 4.75 3.99 -4.29
N GLN A 55 4.81 3.21 -3.21
CA GLN A 55 5.97 2.37 -2.92
C GLN A 55 6.19 1.32 -4.01
N HIS A 56 5.13 0.71 -4.55
CA HIS A 56 5.20 -0.26 -5.64
C HIS A 56 5.71 0.39 -6.94
N PHE A 57 5.22 1.58 -7.29
CA PHE A 57 5.71 2.34 -8.45
C PHE A 57 7.20 2.66 -8.34
N THR A 58 7.63 3.13 -7.15
CA THR A 58 9.04 3.43 -6.90
C THR A 58 9.93 2.17 -6.81
N GLU A 59 9.38 0.95 -6.78
CA GLU A 59 10.16 -0.29 -6.97
C GLU A 59 10.56 -0.53 -8.43
N TYR A 60 9.77 -0.04 -9.40
CA TYR A 60 10.17 -0.07 -10.81
C TYR A 60 11.27 0.97 -11.08
N ALA A 61 11.22 2.11 -10.38
CA ALA A 61 12.20 3.18 -10.51
C ALA A 61 13.25 3.16 -9.39
N ARG A 62 13.94 2.02 -9.19
CA ARG A 62 14.92 1.83 -8.11
C ARG A 62 16.03 2.88 -8.12
N ASP A 63 16.48 3.28 -9.30
CA ASP A 63 17.57 4.25 -9.46
C ASP A 63 17.21 5.64 -8.91
N LEU A 64 15.92 5.92 -8.72
CA LEU A 64 15.46 7.18 -8.13
C LEU A 64 15.46 7.16 -6.59
N ARG A 65 15.68 6.01 -5.94
CA ARG A 65 15.65 5.94 -4.47
C ARG A 65 17.02 6.20 -3.86
N PRO A 66 17.10 7.01 -2.80
CA PRO A 66 18.36 7.20 -2.10
C PRO A 66 18.84 5.89 -1.47
N GLU A 67 20.13 5.61 -1.65
CA GLU A 67 20.80 4.35 -1.33
C GLU A 67 20.57 3.87 0.12
N ARG A 68 20.35 4.79 1.05
CA ARG A 68 20.04 4.52 2.46
C ARG A 68 18.83 3.61 2.69
N PHE A 69 17.81 3.67 1.83
CA PHE A 69 16.64 2.80 1.95
C PHE A 69 16.88 1.46 1.27
N VAL A 70 17.53 1.50 0.10
CA VAL A 70 17.87 0.31 -0.67
C VAL A 70 18.81 -0.60 0.12
N THR A 71 19.63 -0.08 1.03
CA THR A 71 20.62 -0.84 1.81
C THR A 71 20.06 -1.65 2.98
N ARG A 72 18.78 -1.51 3.34
CA ARG A 72 18.16 -2.21 4.48
C ARG A 72 17.05 -3.20 4.10
N GLU A 73 16.98 -3.56 2.82
CA GLU A 73 15.96 -4.48 2.30
C GLU A 73 16.57 -5.83 1.91
N ILE A 74 15.96 -6.91 2.39
CA ILE A 74 16.26 -8.25 1.90
C ILE A 74 15.23 -8.55 0.82
N ARG A 75 15.69 -8.92 -0.37
CA ARG A 75 14.84 -9.30 -1.49
C ARG A 75 15.06 -10.76 -1.81
N VAL A 76 13.97 -11.49 -1.89
CA VAL A 76 13.95 -12.93 -2.10
C VAL A 76 13.05 -13.19 -3.30
N SER A 77 13.59 -13.77 -4.36
CA SER A 77 12.79 -14.21 -5.53
C SER A 77 12.18 -15.57 -5.24
N SER A 78 10.94 -15.82 -5.67
CA SER A 78 10.29 -17.15 -5.53
C SER A 78 10.99 -18.22 -6.36
N GLU A 79 11.67 -17.81 -7.44
CA GLU A 79 12.43 -18.70 -8.33
C GLU A 79 13.79 -19.10 -7.75
N GLU A 80 14.35 -18.28 -6.85
CA GLU A 80 15.67 -18.53 -6.28
C GLU A 80 15.54 -19.35 -5.00
N GLN A 81 16.26 -20.46 -4.93
CA GLN A 81 16.34 -21.24 -3.70
C GLN A 81 17.33 -20.58 -2.73
N TYR A 82 16.82 -20.07 -1.61
CA TYR A 82 17.65 -19.59 -0.52
C TYR A 82 17.66 -20.63 0.59
N LEU A 83 18.82 -20.85 1.23
CA LEU A 83 18.91 -21.71 2.42
C LEU A 83 17.96 -21.29 3.55
N ASN A 84 17.62 -20.00 3.58
CA ASN A 84 16.82 -19.35 4.62
C ASN A 84 15.46 -18.86 4.14
N ALA A 85 15.14 -19.02 2.86
CA ALA A 85 13.85 -18.60 2.34
C ALA A 85 13.37 -19.54 1.25
N GLU A 86 12.13 -19.98 1.40
CA GLU A 86 11.47 -20.93 0.52
C GLU A 86 10.07 -20.40 0.24
N TYR A 87 9.62 -20.57 -1.00
CA TYR A 87 8.24 -20.29 -1.40
C TYR A 87 7.57 -21.63 -1.71
N ASP A 88 6.57 -21.99 -0.89
CA ASP A 88 5.89 -23.28 -0.93
C ASP A 88 4.38 -23.06 -0.74
N ASP A 89 3.56 -23.62 -1.62
CA ASP A 89 2.09 -23.52 -1.59
C ASP A 89 1.58 -22.10 -1.27
N GLU A 90 1.97 -21.12 -2.08
CA GLU A 90 1.64 -19.69 -1.91
C GLU A 90 2.09 -19.06 -0.58
N THR A 91 2.96 -19.75 0.16
CA THR A 91 3.43 -19.36 1.48
C THR A 91 4.94 -19.17 1.48
N TRP A 92 5.37 -17.96 1.81
CA TRP A 92 6.77 -17.67 2.08
C TRP A 92 7.17 -18.18 3.46
N LYS A 93 8.21 -19.01 3.52
CA LYS A 93 8.85 -19.45 4.77
C LYS A 93 10.23 -18.83 4.84
N VAL A 94 10.41 -17.85 5.73
CA VAL A 94 11.69 -17.13 5.87
C VAL A 94 12.27 -17.30 7.27
N ARG A 95 13.58 -17.55 7.34
CA ARG A 95 14.36 -17.59 8.58
C ARG A 95 15.40 -16.48 8.53
N LEU A 96 15.26 -15.47 9.37
CA LEU A 96 16.28 -14.44 9.49
C LEU A 96 17.52 -15.00 10.21
N PRO A 97 18.68 -14.34 10.14
CA PRO A 97 19.83 -14.70 10.97
C PRO A 97 19.56 -14.45 12.46
N LYS A 98 20.35 -15.05 13.34
CA LYS A 98 20.25 -14.93 14.82
C LYS A 98 20.68 -13.54 15.34
N MET A 99 20.03 -12.51 14.86
CA MET A 99 20.27 -11.11 15.21
C MET A 99 18.96 -10.35 15.32
N CYS A 100 18.94 -9.30 16.14
CA CYS A 100 17.77 -8.46 16.30
C CYS A 100 17.38 -7.80 14.97
N VAL A 101 16.13 -8.00 14.54
CA VAL A 101 15.59 -7.43 13.28
C VAL A 101 15.63 -5.89 13.23
N VAL A 102 15.67 -5.24 14.39
CA VAL A 102 15.68 -3.77 14.53
C VAL A 102 17.09 -3.20 14.57
N CYS A 103 17.94 -3.68 15.49
CA CYS A 103 19.26 -3.08 15.74
C CYS A 103 20.46 -3.93 15.31
N GLY A 104 20.25 -5.19 14.88
CA GLY A 104 21.33 -6.06 14.41
C GLY A 104 22.19 -6.68 15.52
N THR A 105 21.93 -6.38 16.79
CA THR A 105 22.65 -7.03 17.91
C THR A 105 22.38 -8.53 17.90
N PRO A 106 23.38 -9.39 18.17
CA PRO A 106 23.18 -10.82 18.30
C PRO A 106 22.01 -11.15 19.24
N GLY A 107 21.14 -12.05 18.78
CA GLY A 107 19.94 -12.42 19.54
C GLY A 107 20.26 -13.49 20.57
N GLU A 108 20.16 -13.16 21.85
CA GLU A 108 20.16 -14.15 22.94
C GLU A 108 18.71 -14.58 23.18
N GLY A 109 18.37 -15.83 22.84
CA GLY A 109 17.03 -16.37 23.04
C GLY A 109 16.47 -17.20 21.88
N ALA A 110 15.23 -17.66 22.07
CA ALA A 110 14.51 -18.46 21.10
C ALA A 110 13.99 -17.59 19.93
N PRO A 111 13.98 -18.12 18.69
CA PRO A 111 13.37 -17.42 17.57
C PRO A 111 11.87 -17.25 17.79
N LEU A 112 11.37 -16.05 17.51
CA LEU A 112 9.95 -15.77 17.41
C LEU A 112 9.47 -16.11 16.00
N THR A 113 8.41 -16.91 15.90
CA THR A 113 7.76 -17.21 14.62
C THR A 113 6.49 -16.39 14.50
N GLU A 114 6.40 -15.55 13.48
CA GLU A 114 5.23 -14.72 13.19
C GLU A 114 4.67 -15.08 11.81
N ASN A 115 3.35 -15.03 11.68
CA ASN A 115 2.66 -15.23 10.41
C ASN A 115 2.03 -13.91 9.98
N TYR A 116 2.26 -13.52 8.75
CA TYR A 116 1.77 -12.30 8.15
C TYR A 116 0.96 -12.63 6.90
N GLN A 117 -0.11 -11.87 6.66
CA GLN A 117 -0.80 -11.84 5.38
C GLN A 117 -0.39 -10.56 4.68
N VAL A 118 0.26 -10.70 3.54
CA VAL A 118 0.79 -9.58 2.76
C VAL A 118 0.10 -9.56 1.42
N GLU A 119 -0.46 -8.41 1.06
CA GLU A 119 -1.21 -8.27 -0.18
C GLU A 119 -0.29 -8.05 -1.38
N ASN A 120 -0.50 -8.85 -2.44
CA ASN A 120 0.22 -8.69 -3.70
C ASN A 120 -0.48 -7.65 -4.57
N LEU A 121 0.10 -6.44 -4.60
CA LEU A 121 -0.42 -5.30 -5.36
C LEU A 121 -0.05 -5.31 -6.85
N THR A 122 0.69 -6.31 -7.32
CA THR A 122 1.20 -6.37 -8.69
C THR A 122 0.08 -6.45 -9.71
N ALA A 123 -0.86 -7.39 -9.54
CA ALA A 123 -1.98 -7.54 -10.45
C ALA A 123 -2.93 -6.32 -10.43
N PRO A 124 -3.32 -5.77 -9.26
CA PRO A 124 -4.06 -4.51 -9.20
C PRO A 124 -3.37 -3.35 -9.93
N PHE A 125 -2.06 -3.17 -9.71
CA PHE A 125 -1.28 -2.10 -10.33
C PHE A 125 -1.26 -2.23 -11.86
N TRP A 126 -0.86 -3.39 -12.38
CA TRP A 126 -0.79 -3.62 -13.83
C TRP A 126 -2.16 -3.59 -14.51
N SER A 127 -3.22 -4.00 -13.82
CA SER A 127 -4.59 -3.93 -14.38
C SER A 127 -5.01 -2.47 -14.64
N VAL A 128 -4.66 -1.54 -13.75
CA VAL A 128 -4.92 -0.11 -13.95
C VAL A 128 -4.07 0.44 -15.10
N VAL A 129 -2.78 0.08 -15.17
CA VAL A 129 -1.89 0.53 -16.25
C VAL A 129 -2.39 0.03 -17.61
N VAL A 130 -2.66 -1.28 -17.75
CA VAL A 130 -3.17 -1.89 -18.98
C VAL A 130 -4.55 -1.36 -19.34
N GLY A 131 -5.44 -1.18 -18.37
CA GLY A 131 -6.77 -0.59 -18.59
C GLY A 131 -6.69 0.86 -19.09
N THR A 132 -5.78 1.66 -18.53
CA THR A 132 -5.55 3.04 -18.96
C THR A 132 -4.97 3.10 -20.37
N LEU A 133 -3.95 2.29 -20.67
CA LEU A 133 -3.32 2.24 -21.99
C LEU A 133 -4.29 1.74 -23.07
N SER A 134 -5.04 0.67 -22.79
CA SER A 134 -6.05 0.16 -23.73
C SER A 134 -7.19 1.16 -23.94
N GLY A 135 -7.66 1.82 -22.88
CA GLY A 135 -8.63 2.92 -22.98
C GLY A 135 -8.11 4.09 -23.83
N PHE A 136 -6.83 4.43 -23.70
CA PHE A 136 -6.19 5.48 -24.49
C PHE A 136 -6.06 5.11 -25.97
N VAL A 137 -5.69 3.86 -26.28
CA VAL A 137 -5.62 3.38 -27.67
C VAL A 137 -7.01 3.37 -28.31
N LEU A 138 -8.04 2.87 -27.61
CA LEU A 138 -9.43 2.87 -28.11
C LEU A 138 -10.01 4.28 -28.25
N TRP A 139 -9.61 5.20 -27.37
CA TRP A 139 -9.94 6.61 -27.46
C TRP A 139 -9.44 7.24 -28.76
N MET A 140 -8.19 6.94 -29.16
CA MET A 140 -7.62 7.43 -30.42
C MET A 140 -8.26 6.83 -31.68
N LEU A 141 -8.75 5.58 -31.60
CA LEU A 141 -9.20 4.84 -32.80
C LEU A 141 -10.71 4.86 -33.03
N VAL A 142 -11.53 4.94 -31.98
CA VAL A 142 -12.97 4.68 -32.09
C VAL A 142 -13.82 5.82 -31.54
N TRP A 143 -13.73 6.10 -30.23
CA TRP A 143 -14.61 7.06 -29.58
C TRP A 143 -14.06 7.63 -28.27
N ASN A 144 -14.32 8.92 -28.03
CA ASN A 144 -13.84 9.67 -26.87
C ASN A 144 -14.18 9.06 -25.49
N TRP A 145 -15.25 8.27 -25.39
CA TRP A 145 -15.68 7.68 -24.11
C TRP A 145 -14.89 6.43 -23.69
N PHE A 146 -14.07 5.85 -24.56
CA PHE A 146 -13.32 4.63 -24.20
C PHE A 146 -12.21 4.87 -23.18
N PHE A 147 -11.65 6.08 -23.09
CA PHE A 147 -10.61 6.39 -22.11
C PHE A 147 -11.08 6.25 -20.66
N PRO A 148 -12.14 6.95 -20.19
CA PRO A 148 -12.63 6.79 -18.83
C PRO A 148 -13.16 5.38 -18.56
N ILE A 149 -13.76 4.71 -19.56
CA ILE A 149 -14.22 3.32 -19.43
C ILE A 149 -13.05 2.37 -19.18
N GLY A 150 -11.94 2.52 -19.91
CA GLY A 150 -10.74 1.70 -19.75
C GLY A 150 -10.11 1.85 -18.36
N ILE A 151 -10.07 3.09 -17.84
CA ILE A 151 -9.59 3.36 -16.47
C ILE A 151 -10.48 2.62 -15.46
N ILE A 152 -11.81 2.85 -15.49
CA ILE A 152 -12.76 2.23 -14.55
C ILE A 152 -12.66 0.70 -14.60
N LEU A 153 -12.58 0.14 -15.81
CA LEU A 153 -12.47 -1.30 -16.00
C LEU A 153 -11.15 -1.84 -15.45
N GLY A 154 -10.03 -1.13 -15.65
CA GLY A 154 -8.73 -1.47 -15.09
C GLY A 154 -8.74 -1.51 -13.55
N PHE A 155 -9.35 -0.51 -12.92
CA PHE A 155 -9.54 -0.48 -11.46
C PHE A 155 -10.39 -1.67 -10.97
N ALA A 156 -11.51 -1.95 -11.63
CA ALA A 156 -12.41 -3.04 -11.28
C ALA A 156 -11.78 -4.43 -11.45
N ILE A 157 -11.10 -4.68 -12.58
CA ILE A 157 -10.35 -5.93 -12.82
C ILE A 157 -9.22 -6.08 -11.80
N GLY A 158 -8.48 -4.99 -11.54
CA GLY A 158 -7.40 -5.00 -10.56
C GLY A 158 -7.89 -5.33 -9.16
N TYR A 159 -9.03 -4.77 -8.75
CA TYR A 159 -9.67 -5.15 -7.49
C TYR A 159 -10.11 -6.61 -7.49
N GLY A 160 -10.65 -7.13 -8.59
CA GLY A 160 -11.04 -8.55 -8.68
C GLY A 160 -9.86 -9.54 -8.61
N ARG A 161 -8.64 -9.08 -8.95
CA ARG A 161 -7.42 -9.89 -9.01
C ARG A 161 -6.43 -9.64 -7.87
N HIS A 162 -6.84 -8.94 -6.82
CA HIS A 162 -5.99 -8.84 -5.62
C HIS A 162 -5.81 -10.24 -5.01
N ALA A 163 -4.58 -10.56 -4.62
CA ALA A 163 -4.24 -11.81 -3.98
C ALA A 163 -3.50 -11.52 -2.68
N THR A 164 -3.76 -12.32 -1.65
CA THR A 164 -3.02 -12.29 -0.40
C THR A 164 -2.02 -13.42 -0.38
N VAL A 165 -0.82 -13.15 0.12
CA VAL A 165 0.28 -14.09 0.22
C VAL A 165 0.61 -14.27 1.69
N ASN A 166 0.71 -15.52 2.14
CA ASN A 166 1.07 -15.83 3.51
C ASN A 166 2.59 -15.78 3.66
N VAL A 167 3.08 -15.16 4.73
CA VAL A 167 4.51 -15.05 5.03
C VAL A 167 4.74 -15.49 6.47
N LYS A 168 5.39 -16.63 6.64
CA LYS A 168 5.86 -17.16 7.91
C LYS A 168 7.32 -16.79 8.11
N ILE A 169 7.58 -15.90 9.05
CA ILE A 169 8.92 -15.40 9.34
C ILE A 169 9.39 -15.87 10.72
N LYS A 170 10.58 -16.46 10.78
CA LYS A 170 11.31 -16.74 12.02
C LYS A 170 12.36 -15.66 12.23
N GLN A 171 12.30 -14.97 13.36
CA GLN A 171 13.13 -13.80 13.64
C GLN A 171 13.55 -13.70 15.10
N TRP A 172 14.50 -12.82 15.38
CA TRP A 172 14.97 -12.52 16.73
C TRP A 172 14.74 -11.03 17.01
N LYS A 173 14.37 -10.73 18.26
CA LYS A 173 14.28 -9.38 18.81
C LYS A 173 15.05 -9.39 20.13
N CYS A 174 15.87 -8.38 20.37
CA CYS A 174 16.48 -8.19 21.69
C CYS A 174 15.44 -7.64 22.66
N ASP A 175 15.71 -7.70 23.97
CA ASP A 175 14.76 -7.26 25.00
C ASP A 175 14.29 -5.83 24.79
N LYS A 176 15.20 -4.93 24.39
CA LYS A 176 14.87 -3.52 24.08
C LYS A 176 13.88 -3.34 22.94
N HIS A 177 13.79 -4.31 22.03
CA HIS A 177 12.95 -4.24 20.83
C HIS A 177 11.88 -5.33 20.78
N ARG A 178 11.67 -6.06 21.88
CA ARG A 178 10.72 -7.17 21.94
C ARG A 178 9.32 -6.76 21.50
N ASP A 179 8.88 -5.59 21.96
CA ASP A 179 7.53 -5.05 21.70
C ASP A 179 7.47 -4.16 20.44
N SER A 180 8.58 -4.02 19.70
CA SER A 180 8.58 -3.23 18.47
C SER A 180 7.82 -3.94 17.36
N THR A 181 6.77 -3.29 16.85
CA THR A 181 5.98 -3.75 15.70
C THR A 181 6.42 -3.10 14.39
N ARG A 182 7.35 -2.14 14.44
CA ARG A 182 7.77 -1.36 13.26
C ARG A 182 8.54 -2.21 12.25
N TYR A 183 9.28 -3.21 12.73
CA TYR A 183 10.07 -4.13 11.92
C TYR A 183 9.79 -5.58 12.34
N PRO A 184 9.87 -6.51 11.39
CA PRO A 184 10.14 -6.33 9.97
C PRO A 184 8.91 -5.75 9.25
N ARG A 185 9.14 -5.03 8.14
CA ARG A 185 8.05 -4.71 7.22
C ARG A 185 8.14 -5.63 6.03
N LEU A 186 7.02 -6.29 5.74
CA LEU A 186 6.91 -7.24 4.66
C LEU A 186 6.07 -6.65 3.55
N ARG A 187 6.52 -6.80 2.32
CA ARG A 187 5.78 -6.43 1.12
C ARG A 187 6.15 -7.37 -0.01
N THR A 188 5.19 -7.66 -0.87
CA THR A 188 5.39 -8.46 -2.08
C THR A 188 5.40 -7.55 -3.30
N PHE A 189 6.25 -7.88 -4.25
CA PHE A 189 6.38 -7.18 -5.51
C PHE A 189 6.67 -8.20 -6.60
N ALA A 190 5.73 -8.37 -7.54
CA ALA A 190 5.73 -9.48 -8.48
C ALA A 190 6.00 -10.80 -7.73
N ASP A 191 7.08 -11.46 -8.11
CA ASP A 191 7.55 -12.74 -7.56
C ASP A 191 8.57 -12.58 -6.43
N PHE A 192 8.79 -11.34 -5.98
CA PHE A 192 9.73 -11.02 -4.91
C PHE A 192 9.02 -10.77 -3.58
N LEU A 193 9.54 -11.38 -2.52
CA LEU A 193 9.31 -10.94 -1.15
C LEU A 193 10.38 -9.91 -0.76
N ILE A 194 9.94 -8.73 -0.34
CA ILE A 194 10.80 -7.67 0.18
C ILE A 194 10.59 -7.56 1.68
N ILE A 195 11.67 -7.75 2.43
CA ILE A 195 11.71 -7.68 3.89
C ILE A 195 12.56 -6.48 4.28
N SER A 196 11.95 -5.42 4.78
CA SER A 196 12.67 -4.28 5.33
C SER A 196 13.05 -4.55 6.77
N VAL A 197 14.35 -4.46 7.06
CA VAL A 197 14.93 -4.66 8.39
C VAL A 197 15.56 -3.35 8.89
N GLY A 198 15.80 -3.24 10.19
CA GLY A 198 16.40 -2.03 10.77
C GLY A 198 17.92 -1.97 10.62
N SER A 199 18.59 -3.13 10.64
CA SER A 199 20.06 -3.25 10.60
C SER A 199 20.58 -3.65 9.20
N LYS A 200 21.71 -3.04 8.81
CA LYS A 200 22.42 -3.34 7.55
C LYS A 200 23.19 -4.67 7.67
N GLU A 201 23.73 -4.94 8.84
CA GLU A 201 24.49 -6.14 9.21
C GLU A 201 23.62 -7.38 9.03
N LEU A 202 22.36 -7.35 9.48
CA LEU A 202 21.43 -8.46 9.31
C LEU A 202 21.16 -8.81 7.84
N ARG A 203 20.98 -7.81 7.00
CA ARG A 203 20.85 -8.01 5.56
C ARG A 203 22.12 -8.61 4.97
N GLN A 204 23.29 -8.11 5.36
CA GLN A 204 24.56 -8.63 4.86
C GLN A 204 24.69 -10.10 5.23
N GLU A 205 24.45 -10.46 6.49
CA GLU A 205 24.50 -11.85 6.97
C GLU A 205 23.53 -12.75 6.21
N PHE A 206 22.28 -12.31 6.03
CA PHE A 206 21.30 -13.08 5.25
C PHE A 206 21.77 -13.34 3.81
N ARG A 207 22.45 -12.37 3.18
CA ARG A 207 23.00 -12.51 1.83
C ARG A 207 24.23 -13.41 1.78
N HIS A 208 25.07 -13.44 2.81
CA HIS A 208 26.22 -14.35 2.85
C HIS A 208 25.75 -15.79 2.92
N GLN A 209 24.72 -16.06 3.72
CA GLN A 209 24.12 -17.39 3.83
C GLN A 209 23.45 -17.89 2.53
N ARG A 210 23.17 -17.00 1.56
CA ARG A 210 22.72 -17.42 0.21
C ARG A 210 23.81 -18.16 -0.57
N LYS A 211 25.08 -17.78 -0.41
CA LYS A 211 26.16 -18.26 -1.29
C LYS A 211 26.64 -19.68 -0.99
N GLY A 212 26.12 -20.33 0.05
CA GLY A 212 26.59 -21.67 0.42
C GLY A 212 28.06 -21.70 0.86
N ASP A 213 28.68 -20.53 1.08
CA ASP A 213 29.96 -20.38 1.76
C ASP A 213 29.73 -20.76 3.22
N ARG A 214 29.66 -22.06 3.46
CA ARG A 214 29.77 -22.73 4.74
C ARG A 214 31.23 -22.66 5.23
N GLY A 215 31.86 -21.51 5.03
CA GLY A 215 33.08 -21.16 5.73
C GLY A 215 32.72 -21.05 7.19
N ASP A 216 33.42 -21.81 8.00
CA ASP A 216 33.38 -21.85 9.46
C ASP A 216 33.46 -20.45 10.09
N TYR A 217 32.33 -19.73 10.10
CA TYR A 217 32.15 -18.43 10.76
C TYR A 217 31.39 -18.62 12.08
N GLY A 218 31.77 -19.64 12.83
CA GLY A 218 31.64 -19.54 14.27
C GLY A 218 32.49 -18.35 14.73
N SER A 219 31.88 -17.35 15.36
CA SER A 219 32.57 -16.39 16.24
C SER A 219 33.39 -15.25 15.65
N HIS A 220 33.23 -14.87 14.37
CA HIS A 220 33.76 -13.57 13.92
C HIS A 220 32.61 -12.62 13.59
N VAL A 221 32.00 -12.06 14.64
CA VAL A 221 31.62 -10.65 14.56
C VAL A 221 32.90 -9.95 14.13
N PRO A 222 32.96 -9.26 12.98
CA PRO A 222 34.12 -8.46 12.65
C PRO A 222 34.32 -7.55 13.85
N GLU A 223 35.44 -7.73 14.55
CA GLU A 223 35.88 -6.81 15.58
C GLU A 223 35.74 -5.45 14.93
N GLN A 224 34.72 -4.70 15.35
CA GLN A 224 34.52 -3.36 14.87
C GLN A 224 35.84 -2.71 15.22
N THR A 225 36.68 -2.50 14.21
CA THR A 225 37.86 -1.68 14.34
C THR A 225 37.28 -0.36 14.76
N TYR A 226 37.26 -0.15 16.08
CA TYR A 226 36.93 1.09 16.72
C TYR A 226 38.00 2.00 16.15
N VAL A 227 37.67 2.68 15.05
CA VAL A 227 38.43 3.84 14.62
C VAL A 227 38.23 4.76 15.82
N PRO A 228 39.26 4.94 16.69
CA PRO A 228 39.12 5.88 17.77
C PRO A 228 38.69 7.17 17.09
N ALA A 229 37.61 7.77 17.59
CA ALA A 229 37.20 9.08 17.14
C ALA A 229 38.46 9.94 17.19
N VAL A 230 39.05 10.21 16.02
CA VAL A 230 40.17 11.12 15.89
C VAL A 230 39.60 12.39 16.50
N ALA A 231 40.16 12.78 17.65
CA ALA A 231 39.80 14.00 18.33
C ALA A 231 40.00 15.12 17.30
N THR A 232 38.92 15.42 16.61
CA THR A 232 38.89 16.51 15.66
C THR A 232 38.77 17.69 16.59
N GLU A 233 39.88 18.41 16.75
CA GLU A 233 39.87 19.67 17.47
C GLU A 233 38.66 20.48 17.01
N PRO A 234 37.89 21.09 17.93
CA PRO A 234 36.72 21.86 17.57
C PRO A 234 37.17 22.99 16.64
N VAL A 235 36.96 22.79 15.33
CA VAL A 235 37.05 23.84 14.34
C VAL A 235 35.99 24.84 14.75
N THR A 236 36.45 25.91 15.38
CA THR A 236 35.60 27.04 15.73
C THR A 236 35.23 27.67 14.39
N PRO A 237 33.96 27.61 13.96
CA PRO A 237 33.58 28.28 12.73
C PRO A 237 33.87 29.77 12.92
N GLU A 238 34.66 30.34 12.01
CA GLU A 238 34.78 31.78 11.86
C GLU A 238 33.41 32.28 11.38
N ILE A 239 32.57 32.66 12.34
CA ILE A 239 31.23 33.19 12.09
C ILE A 239 31.45 34.59 11.51
N GLU A 240 31.39 34.71 10.18
CA GLU A 240 31.19 36.00 9.52
C GLU A 240 29.92 36.65 10.10
N PRO A 241 29.99 37.91 10.57
CA PRO A 241 28.83 38.59 11.14
C PRO A 241 27.77 38.77 10.07
N ILE A 242 26.63 38.10 10.28
CA ILE A 242 25.42 38.29 9.49
C ILE A 242 25.00 39.76 9.67
N PRO A 243 24.85 40.54 8.59
CA PRO A 243 24.34 41.90 8.69
C PRO A 243 22.94 41.87 9.31
N LEU A 244 22.76 42.59 10.43
CA LEU A 244 21.46 42.81 11.05
C LEU A 244 20.53 43.41 10.00
N ALA A 245 19.52 42.63 9.58
CA ALA A 245 18.38 43.18 8.88
C ALA A 245 17.56 43.99 9.89
N GLU A 246 17.57 45.30 9.72
CA GLU A 246 16.66 46.23 10.37
C GLU A 246 15.21 45.83 10.11
N GLU A 247 14.50 45.61 11.22
CA GLU A 247 13.08 45.88 11.48
C GLU A 247 12.14 46.03 10.27
N ALA A 248 11.38 44.97 10.00
CA ALA A 248 10.04 45.07 9.40
C ALA A 248 9.06 44.31 10.30
N HIS A 249 8.70 44.93 11.41
CA HIS A 249 7.52 44.56 12.19
C HIS A 249 6.28 44.98 11.40
N ASP A 250 5.70 44.03 10.64
CA ASP A 250 4.35 44.17 10.13
C ASP A 250 3.44 43.23 10.94
N SER A 251 2.60 43.85 11.76
CA SER A 251 1.66 43.24 12.68
C SER A 251 0.55 42.51 11.91
N ILE A 252 0.62 41.18 11.88
CA ILE A 252 -0.54 40.36 11.51
C ILE A 252 -1.34 40.13 12.79
N GLU A 253 -2.37 40.95 12.97
CA GLU A 253 -3.43 40.79 13.95
C GLU A 253 -4.28 39.57 13.51
N ILE A 254 -4.07 38.42 14.15
CA ILE A 254 -4.90 37.23 13.93
C ILE A 254 -6.08 37.34 14.90
N ASP A 255 -7.25 37.64 14.35
CA ASP A 255 -8.54 37.71 15.02
C ASP A 255 -8.95 36.31 15.53
N GLU A 256 -8.68 36.05 16.80
CA GLU A 256 -8.94 34.79 17.51
C GLU A 256 -10.39 34.71 18.01
N ARG A 257 -11.36 35.00 17.13
CA ARG A 257 -12.79 35.03 17.47
C ARG A 257 -13.68 34.42 16.39
N GLU A 258 -13.50 33.13 16.11
CA GLU A 258 -14.63 32.33 15.62
C GLU A 258 -14.34 30.82 15.69
N ARG A 259 -15.32 30.07 16.22
CA ARG A 259 -15.62 28.64 15.96
C ARG A 259 -14.77 27.63 16.76
N LEU A 260 -15.31 26.74 17.60
CA LEU A 260 -16.65 26.15 17.70
C LEU A 260 -16.91 25.66 19.14
N ASP A 261 -18.13 25.90 19.59
CA ASP A 261 -18.74 25.37 20.81
C ASP A 261 -19.02 23.86 20.66
N PRO A 262 -18.44 22.97 21.48
CA PRO A 262 -18.65 21.52 21.38
C PRO A 262 -19.94 21.01 22.06
N SER A 263 -20.83 21.89 22.54
CA SER A 263 -21.95 21.50 23.41
C SER A 263 -23.28 21.16 22.72
N ALA A 264 -23.36 21.23 21.38
CA ALA A 264 -24.58 20.90 20.63
C ALA A 264 -24.47 19.56 19.89
N ILE A 265 -24.44 18.45 20.63
CA ILE A 265 -24.81 17.12 20.09
C ILE A 265 -26.04 16.67 20.87
N GLU A 266 -27.19 17.06 20.34
CA GLU A 266 -28.51 16.62 20.75
C GLU A 266 -28.69 15.12 20.44
N ASP A 267 -29.16 14.38 21.45
CA ASP A 267 -29.58 13.00 21.39
C ASP A 267 -30.66 12.79 20.31
N GLN A 268 -30.32 12.03 19.26
CA GLN A 268 -31.34 11.46 18.37
C GLN A 268 -31.66 10.03 18.80
N GLU A 269 -32.88 9.87 19.28
CA GLU A 269 -33.53 8.61 19.62
C GLU A 269 -33.70 7.74 18.35
N PRO A 270 -33.35 6.44 18.38
CA PRO A 270 -33.52 5.56 17.22
C PRO A 270 -35.01 5.21 16.98
N PRO A 271 -35.45 5.06 15.73
CA PRO A 271 -36.85 4.75 15.42
C PRO A 271 -37.22 3.31 15.84
N PRO A 272 -38.50 3.06 16.16
CA PRO A 272 -38.98 1.76 16.59
C PRO A 272 -38.97 0.71 15.46
N LEU A 273 -38.74 -0.54 15.88
CA LEU A 273 -38.65 -1.77 15.08
C LEU A 273 -39.93 -2.12 14.34
#